data_AF-A0A0R3Q024-F1
#
_entry.id   AF-A0A0R3Q024-F1
#
_cell.length_a   1.000
_cell.length_b   1.000
_cell.length_c   1.000
_cell.angle_alpha   90.00
_cell.angle_beta   90.00
_cell.angle_gamma   90.00
#
_symmetry.space_group_name_H-M   'P 1'
#
loop_
_entity.id
_entity.type
_entity.pdbx_description
1 polymer ?
#
loop_
_entity_poly.entity_id
_entity_poly.type
_entity_poly.pdbx_seq_one_letter_code
_entity_poly.pdbx_strand_id
1 'polypeptide(L)'
;MSSKYYQKYFLSYANLPCSPDVLLNIIRMRRYSRLAHYATAQLRAETMSRLEQVEAKYLHLQNSSSEIQHLQKEISRCLQFSAGDEEIDLVSLDEFYASAPESISRPEVTKTNEHEQRLARLTWEVAQRKALLDTLTEQEGRRNVLTSSINGKEQRLKSLRSKISSLMTAAKPVQEALGVGNASASSAEQRSLFSLLPHDLSVLYVQAEAYRDIMEDLTFHISMSPIFIF
;
A
#
# COMPACT_ATOMS: atom_id res chain seq x y z
N MET A 1 -100.81 21.69 -42.69
CA MET A 1 -101.50 20.80 -43.66
C MET A 1 -100.62 19.66 -44.22
N SER A 2 -99.28 19.70 -44.12
CA SER A 2 -98.39 18.70 -44.75
C SER A 2 -98.36 17.30 -44.07
N SER A 3 -98.46 17.22 -42.74
CA SER A 3 -98.36 15.95 -41.99
C SER A 3 -99.48 14.95 -42.30
N LYS A 4 -100.72 15.42 -42.50
CA LYS A 4 -101.86 14.54 -42.85
C LYS A 4 -101.76 13.97 -44.27
N TYR A 5 -101.11 14.67 -45.20
CA TYR A 5 -100.91 14.17 -46.57
C TYR A 5 -99.87 13.05 -46.61
N TYR A 6 -98.70 13.21 -45.97
CA TYR A 6 -97.70 12.14 -45.88
C TYR A 6 -98.25 10.90 -45.17
N GLN A 7 -99.05 11.08 -44.12
CA GLN A 7 -99.66 9.98 -43.38
C GLN A 7 -100.73 9.24 -44.21
N LYS A 8 -101.49 9.96 -45.04
CA LYS A 8 -102.48 9.38 -45.97
C LYS A 8 -101.83 8.64 -47.14
N TYR A 9 -100.72 9.16 -47.67
CA TYR A 9 -99.91 8.45 -48.68
C TYR A 9 -99.25 7.20 -48.09
N PHE A 10 -98.69 7.27 -46.88
CA PHE A 10 -98.09 6.10 -46.22
C PHE A 10 -99.13 5.00 -45.94
N LEU A 11 -100.34 5.37 -45.50
CA LEU A 11 -101.46 4.45 -45.31
C LEU A 11 -102.04 3.90 -46.64
N SER A 12 -101.96 4.67 -47.72
CA SER A 12 -102.38 4.25 -49.07
C SER A 12 -101.46 3.18 -49.65
N TYR A 13 -100.14 3.23 -49.36
CA TYR A 13 -99.18 2.20 -49.75
C TYR A 13 -99.04 1.07 -48.72
N ALA A 14 -99.57 1.25 -47.51
CA ALA A 14 -99.54 0.23 -46.44
C ALA A 14 -100.34 -1.05 -46.79
N ASN A 15 -101.27 -0.97 -47.74
CA ASN A 15 -102.13 -2.09 -48.14
C ASN A 15 -101.81 -2.66 -49.54
N LEU A 16 -100.77 -2.16 -50.22
CA LEU A 16 -100.28 -2.87 -51.41
C LEU A 16 -99.45 -4.07 -50.96
N PRO A 17 -99.71 -5.29 -51.49
CA PRO A 17 -98.89 -6.43 -51.17
C PRO A 17 -97.44 -6.10 -51.53
N CYS A 18 -96.56 -6.09 -50.53
CA CYS A 18 -95.13 -5.91 -50.73
C CYS A 18 -94.69 -6.95 -51.76
N SER A 19 -94.07 -6.51 -52.87
CA SER A 19 -93.60 -7.43 -53.90
C SER A 19 -92.71 -8.50 -53.23
N PRO A 20 -92.94 -9.80 -53.51
CA PRO A 20 -92.15 -10.88 -52.92
C PRO A 20 -90.63 -10.66 -53.04
N ASP A 21 -90.18 -10.00 -54.11
CA ASP A 21 -88.77 -9.65 -54.33
C ASP A 21 -88.21 -8.64 -53.33
N VAL A 22 -89.01 -7.64 -52.94
CA VAL A 22 -88.60 -6.64 -51.94
C VAL A 22 -88.46 -7.29 -50.56
N LEU A 23 -89.43 -8.14 -50.19
CA LEU A 23 -89.37 -8.88 -48.93
C LEU A 23 -88.17 -9.85 -48.89
N LEU A 24 -87.90 -10.54 -50.00
CA LEU A 24 -86.75 -11.43 -50.16
C LEU A 24 -85.42 -10.66 -50.05
N ASN A 25 -85.31 -9.48 -50.64
CA ASN A 25 -84.12 -8.63 -50.55
C ASN A 25 -83.88 -8.14 -49.11
N ILE A 26 -84.93 -7.78 -48.37
CA ILE A 26 -84.80 -7.39 -46.94
C ILE A 26 -84.31 -8.59 -46.10
N ILE A 27 -84.84 -9.79 -46.34
CA ILE A 27 -84.40 -11.01 -45.65
C ILE A 27 -82.94 -11.32 -45.97
N ARG A 28 -82.55 -11.22 -47.26
CA ARG A 28 -81.15 -11.37 -47.70
C ARG A 28 -80.23 -10.34 -47.03
N MET A 29 -80.63 -9.07 -47.00
CA MET A 29 -79.87 -8.00 -46.33
C MET A 29 -79.68 -8.30 -44.85
N ARG A 30 -80.74 -8.69 -44.12
CA ARG A 30 -80.64 -9.07 -42.70
C ARG A 30 -79.70 -10.26 -42.49
N ARG A 31 -79.72 -11.25 -43.38
CA ARG A 31 -78.78 -12.39 -43.35
C ARG A 31 -77.34 -11.91 -43.58
N TYR A 32 -77.09 -11.07 -44.57
CA TYR A 32 -75.76 -10.51 -44.83
C TYR A 32 -75.25 -9.64 -43.68
N SER A 33 -76.10 -8.80 -43.07
CA SER A 33 -75.72 -8.02 -41.89
C SER A 33 -75.31 -8.91 -40.72
N ARG A 34 -76.05 -10.00 -40.46
CA ARG A 34 -75.67 -10.97 -39.41
C ARG A 34 -74.33 -11.65 -39.72
N LEU A 35 -74.11 -12.06 -40.97
CA LEU A 35 -72.85 -12.65 -41.40
C LEU A 35 -71.69 -11.66 -41.28
N ALA A 36 -71.88 -10.40 -41.66
CA ALA A 36 -70.87 -9.35 -41.53
C ALA A 36 -70.54 -9.07 -40.05
N HIS A 37 -71.55 -8.99 -39.17
CA HIS A 37 -71.33 -8.85 -37.74
C HIS A 37 -70.56 -10.04 -37.15
N TYR A 38 -70.92 -11.26 -37.54
CA TYR A 38 -70.22 -12.47 -37.10
C TYR A 38 -68.76 -12.50 -37.57
N ALA A 39 -68.51 -12.24 -38.85
CA ALA A 39 -67.15 -12.18 -39.41
C ALA A 39 -66.32 -11.10 -38.73
N THR A 40 -66.90 -9.92 -38.48
CA THR A 40 -66.23 -8.83 -37.75
C THR A 40 -65.89 -9.24 -36.32
N ALA A 41 -66.80 -9.95 -35.63
CA ALA A 41 -66.55 -10.43 -34.27
C ALA A 41 -65.40 -11.46 -34.23
N GLN A 42 -65.36 -12.39 -35.18
CA GLN A 42 -64.26 -13.36 -35.30
C GLN A 42 -62.91 -12.67 -35.57
N LEU A 43 -62.87 -11.74 -36.54
CA LEU A 43 -61.66 -10.98 -36.87
C LEU A 43 -61.15 -10.18 -35.66
N ARG A 44 -62.06 -9.57 -34.88
CA ARG A 44 -61.69 -8.87 -33.65
C ARG A 44 -61.11 -9.80 -32.60
N ALA A 45 -61.72 -10.98 -32.41
CA ALA A 45 -61.22 -11.97 -31.45
C ALA A 45 -59.82 -12.49 -31.86
N GLU A 46 -59.61 -12.78 -33.14
CA GLU A 46 -58.30 -13.18 -33.65
C GLU A 46 -57.27 -12.06 -33.48
N THR A 47 -57.62 -10.83 -33.84
CA THR A 47 -56.73 -9.67 -33.69
C THR A 47 -56.35 -9.45 -32.24
N MET A 48 -57.31 -9.57 -31.31
CA MET A 48 -57.04 -9.46 -29.87
C MET A 48 -56.09 -10.55 -29.38
N SER A 49 -56.31 -11.80 -29.80
CA SER A 49 -55.41 -12.91 -29.43
C SER A 49 -53.99 -12.71 -29.96
N ARG A 50 -53.83 -12.15 -31.17
CA ARG A 50 -52.51 -11.79 -31.71
C ARG A 50 -51.87 -10.63 -30.94
N LEU A 51 -52.66 -9.63 -30.57
CA LEU A 51 -52.19 -8.50 -29.77
C LEU A 51 -51.66 -8.96 -28.41
N GLU A 52 -52.39 -9.82 -27.71
CA GLU A 52 -51.96 -10.40 -26.42
C GLU A 52 -50.59 -11.11 -26.54
N GLN A 53 -50.37 -11.85 -27.62
CA GLN A 53 -49.08 -12.51 -27.89
C GLN A 53 -47.95 -11.49 -28.12
N VAL A 54 -48.24 -10.39 -28.80
CA VAL A 54 -47.26 -9.31 -29.06
C VAL A 54 -46.95 -8.57 -27.77
N GLU A 55 -47.96 -8.23 -26.97
CA GLU A 55 -47.80 -7.57 -25.67
C GLU A 55 -46.97 -8.40 -24.70
N ALA A 56 -47.22 -9.71 -24.63
CA ALA A 56 -46.42 -10.64 -23.81
C ALA A 56 -44.94 -10.64 -24.22
N LYS A 57 -44.66 -10.67 -25.54
CA LYS A 57 -43.28 -10.60 -26.05
C LYS A 57 -42.64 -9.25 -25.81
N TYR A 58 -43.40 -8.16 -25.94
CA TYR A 58 -42.92 -6.81 -25.69
C TYR A 58 -42.53 -6.62 -24.22
N LEU A 59 -43.34 -7.13 -23.29
CA LEU A 59 -43.02 -7.13 -21.86
C LEU A 59 -41.73 -7.92 -21.57
N HIS A 60 -41.57 -9.09 -22.18
CA HIS A 60 -40.35 -9.88 -22.02
C HIS A 60 -39.10 -9.15 -22.55
N LEU A 61 -39.23 -8.46 -23.70
CA LEU A 61 -38.16 -7.63 -24.25
C LEU A 61 -37.81 -6.46 -23.32
N GLN A 62 -38.82 -5.79 -22.74
CA GLN A 62 -38.60 -4.69 -21.80
C GLN A 62 -37.88 -5.15 -20.52
N ASN A 63 -38.26 -6.32 -19.98
CA ASN A 63 -37.59 -6.92 -18.83
C ASN A 63 -36.12 -7.22 -19.16
N SER A 64 -35.86 -7.89 -20.28
CA SER A 64 -34.50 -8.24 -20.72
C SER A 64 -33.64 -7.00 -20.97
N SER A 65 -34.21 -5.96 -21.59
CA SER A 65 -33.52 -4.69 -21.82
C SER A 65 -33.13 -4.02 -20.51
N SER A 66 -34.03 -4.03 -19.52
CA SER A 66 -33.76 -3.47 -18.19
C SER A 66 -32.65 -4.24 -17.45
N GLU A 67 -32.65 -5.56 -17.57
CA GLU A 67 -31.62 -6.43 -17.00
C GLU A 67 -30.25 -6.15 -17.65
N ILE A 68 -30.18 -6.07 -18.98
CA ILE A 68 -28.94 -5.72 -19.70
C ILE A 68 -28.43 -4.36 -19.23
N GLN A 69 -29.30 -3.35 -19.10
CA GLN A 69 -28.91 -2.03 -18.61
C GLN A 69 -28.39 -2.08 -17.16
N HIS A 70 -28.99 -2.90 -16.30
CA HIS A 70 -28.52 -3.09 -14.93
C HIS A 70 -27.11 -3.71 -14.92
N LEU A 71 -26.92 -4.80 -15.67
CA LEU A 71 -25.63 -5.48 -15.78
C LEU A 71 -24.55 -4.56 -16.36
N GLN A 72 -24.87 -3.76 -17.39
CA GLN A 72 -23.92 -2.79 -17.94
C GLN A 72 -23.49 -1.72 -16.93
N LYS A 73 -24.43 -1.23 -16.11
CA LYS A 73 -24.11 -0.30 -15.01
C LYS A 73 -23.22 -0.95 -13.96
N GLU A 74 -23.48 -2.21 -13.65
CA GLU A 74 -22.69 -2.97 -12.68
C GLU A 74 -21.27 -3.25 -13.20
N ILE A 75 -21.13 -3.69 -14.45
CA ILE A 75 -19.84 -3.83 -15.14
C ILE A 75 -19.07 -2.51 -15.12
N SER A 76 -19.72 -1.41 -15.47
CA SER A 76 -19.08 -0.08 -15.46
C SER A 76 -18.60 0.31 -14.07
N ARG A 77 -19.38 0.01 -13.02
CA ARG A 77 -18.98 0.24 -11.63
C ARG A 77 -17.79 -0.62 -11.24
N CYS A 78 -17.78 -1.89 -11.62
CA CYS A 78 -16.67 -2.81 -11.34
C CYS A 78 -15.39 -2.40 -12.09
N LEU A 79 -15.49 -1.91 -13.32
CA LEU A 79 -14.33 -1.43 -14.10
C LEU A 79 -13.79 -0.09 -13.59
N GLN A 80 -14.62 0.73 -12.93
CA GLN A 80 -14.17 1.95 -12.27
C GLN A 80 -13.44 1.69 -10.94
N PHE A 81 -13.42 0.43 -10.48
CA PHE A 81 -12.64 0.07 -9.31
C PHE A 81 -11.15 0.22 -9.61
N SER A 82 -10.51 1.17 -8.94
CA SER A 82 -9.05 1.28 -8.87
C SER A 82 -8.64 1.06 -7.42
N ALA A 83 -7.73 0.12 -7.18
CA ALA A 83 -7.22 -0.19 -5.84
C ALA A 83 -6.15 0.81 -5.36
N GLY A 84 -5.79 1.81 -6.18
CA GLY A 84 -4.78 2.82 -5.86
C GLY A 84 -3.35 2.28 -5.81
N ASP A 85 -3.15 1.01 -6.20
CA ASP A 85 -1.84 0.36 -6.24
C ASP A 85 -1.13 0.56 -7.59
N GLU A 86 -1.84 1.07 -8.61
CA GLU A 86 -1.31 1.29 -9.96
C GLU A 86 -0.14 2.28 -10.01
N GLU A 87 -0.10 3.26 -9.09
CA GLU A 87 0.93 4.30 -9.01
C GLU A 87 2.14 3.92 -8.14
N ILE A 88 2.20 2.69 -7.62
CA ILE A 88 3.33 2.27 -6.79
C ILE A 88 4.57 2.06 -7.68
N ASP A 89 5.57 2.90 -7.46
CA ASP A 89 6.89 2.74 -8.07
C ASP A 89 7.55 1.44 -7.57
N LEU A 90 7.76 0.52 -8.50
CA LEU A 90 8.35 -0.79 -8.27
C LEU A 90 9.75 -0.86 -8.88
N VAL A 91 10.65 -1.60 -8.25
CA VAL A 91 12.00 -1.96 -8.75
C VAL A 91 11.91 -2.48 -10.17
N SER A 92 12.80 -2.03 -11.05
CA SER A 92 12.78 -2.39 -12.47
C SER A 92 12.81 -3.91 -12.67
N LEU A 93 12.29 -4.38 -13.81
CA LEU A 93 12.25 -5.83 -14.10
C LEU A 93 13.65 -6.45 -14.11
N ASP A 94 14.63 -5.74 -14.67
CA ASP A 94 16.00 -6.21 -14.80
C ASP A 94 16.66 -6.36 -13.42
N GLU A 95 16.51 -5.37 -12.55
CA GLU A 95 17.01 -5.42 -11.18
C GLU A 95 16.29 -6.48 -10.35
N PHE A 96 14.98 -6.65 -10.55
CA PHE A 96 14.20 -7.68 -9.88
C PHE A 96 14.73 -9.07 -10.22
N TYR A 97 14.87 -9.42 -11.50
CA TYR A 97 15.36 -10.74 -11.89
C TYR A 97 16.85 -10.95 -11.56
N ALA A 98 17.65 -9.88 -11.43
CA ALA A 98 19.04 -9.98 -11.01
C ALA A 98 19.22 -10.17 -9.50
N SER A 99 18.35 -9.56 -8.67
CA SER A 99 18.51 -9.51 -7.21
C SER A 99 17.60 -10.47 -6.45
N ALA A 100 16.43 -10.80 -7.00
CA ALA A 100 15.44 -11.62 -6.31
C ALA A 100 15.82 -13.11 -6.35
N PRO A 101 15.75 -13.84 -5.23
CA PRO A 101 15.95 -15.28 -5.17
C PRO A 101 15.01 -16.04 -6.11
N GLU A 102 15.47 -17.15 -6.69
CA GLU A 102 14.67 -18.01 -7.59
C GLU A 102 13.35 -18.50 -6.98
N SER A 103 13.31 -18.65 -5.65
CA SER A 103 12.10 -19.05 -4.91
C SER A 103 10.96 -18.03 -5.02
N ILE A 104 11.29 -16.75 -5.22
CA ILE A 104 10.35 -15.62 -5.36
C ILE A 104 10.23 -15.22 -6.84
N SER A 105 11.35 -15.08 -7.55
CA SER A 105 11.37 -14.57 -8.93
C SER A 105 10.70 -15.50 -9.93
N ARG A 106 10.77 -16.83 -9.72
CA ARG A 106 10.05 -17.88 -10.47
C ARG A 106 9.89 -17.56 -11.96
N PRO A 107 11.00 -17.40 -12.72
CA PRO A 107 10.99 -16.86 -14.07
C PRO A 107 10.12 -17.64 -15.06
N GLU A 108 9.90 -18.93 -14.81
CA GLU A 108 9.02 -19.80 -15.62
C GLU A 108 7.56 -19.33 -15.63
N VAL A 109 7.07 -18.81 -14.50
CA VAL A 109 5.67 -18.37 -14.33
C VAL A 109 5.55 -16.86 -14.53
N THR A 110 6.49 -16.10 -13.97
CA THR A 110 6.44 -14.63 -13.95
C THR A 110 6.77 -13.99 -15.30
N LYS A 111 7.48 -14.67 -16.21
CA LYS A 111 7.65 -14.18 -17.59
C LYS A 111 6.42 -14.38 -18.47
N THR A 112 5.56 -15.32 -18.12
CA THR A 112 4.37 -15.68 -18.90
C THR A 112 3.12 -14.94 -18.43
N ASN A 113 3.07 -14.58 -17.14
CA ASN A 113 1.91 -13.96 -16.52
C ASN A 113 2.30 -12.65 -15.80
N GLU A 114 1.82 -11.52 -16.31
CA GLU A 114 2.08 -10.18 -15.77
C GLU A 114 1.57 -10.01 -14.33
N HIS A 115 0.45 -10.64 -13.97
CA HIS A 115 -0.11 -10.54 -12.62
C HIS A 115 0.81 -11.23 -11.60
N GLU A 116 1.23 -12.46 -11.91
CA GLU A 116 2.19 -13.21 -11.09
C GLU A 116 3.54 -12.47 -11.00
N GLN A 117 3.98 -11.84 -12.09
CA GLN A 117 5.17 -11.00 -12.10
C GLN A 117 5.06 -9.83 -11.12
N ARG A 118 3.93 -9.12 -11.13
CA ARG A 118 3.69 -7.98 -10.23
C ARG A 118 3.62 -8.43 -8.77
N LEU A 119 2.96 -9.55 -8.48
CA LEU A 119 2.92 -10.15 -7.14
C LEU A 119 4.32 -10.56 -6.65
N ALA A 120 5.12 -11.19 -7.51
CA ALA A 120 6.48 -11.59 -7.18
C ALA A 120 7.38 -10.37 -6.89
N ARG A 121 7.23 -9.29 -7.66
CA ARG A 121 7.94 -8.01 -7.40
C ARG A 121 7.53 -7.39 -6.07
N LEU A 122 6.23 -7.31 -5.79
CA LEU A 122 5.71 -6.76 -4.54
C LEU A 122 6.20 -7.56 -3.32
N THR A 123 6.15 -8.88 -3.40
CA THR A 123 6.61 -9.76 -2.31
C THR A 123 8.10 -9.62 -2.05
N TRP A 124 8.92 -9.51 -3.11
CA TRP A 124 10.35 -9.24 -2.98
C TRP A 124 10.64 -7.89 -2.32
N GLU A 125 9.98 -6.82 -2.76
CA GLU A 125 10.19 -5.50 -2.17
C GLU A 125 9.75 -5.43 -0.71
N VAL A 126 8.65 -6.08 -0.34
CA VAL A 126 8.22 -6.17 1.06
C VAL A 126 9.27 -6.88 1.90
N ALA A 127 9.84 -7.98 1.40
CA ALA A 127 10.92 -8.68 2.07
C ALA A 127 12.18 -7.80 2.22
N GLN A 128 12.55 -7.07 1.16
CA GLN A 128 13.69 -6.16 1.16
C GLN A 128 13.48 -4.99 2.14
N ARG A 129 12.31 -4.33 2.12
CA ARG A 129 11.98 -3.24 3.04
C ARG A 129 12.00 -3.72 4.49
N LYS A 130 11.51 -4.94 4.76
CA LYS A 130 11.56 -5.53 6.09
C LYS A 130 13.00 -5.79 6.55
N ALA A 131 13.83 -6.39 5.70
CA ALA A 131 15.24 -6.61 6.02
C ALA A 131 15.98 -5.29 6.28
N LEU A 132 15.73 -4.26 5.47
CA LEU A 132 16.30 -2.93 5.68
C LEU A 132 15.85 -2.32 7.01
N LEU A 133 14.57 -2.43 7.36
CA LEU A 133 14.06 -1.95 8.64
C LEU A 133 14.71 -2.68 9.81
N ASP A 134 14.85 -4.00 9.74
CA ASP A 134 15.51 -4.80 10.78
C ASP A 134 16.97 -4.32 10.96
N THR A 135 17.73 -4.14 9.87
CA THR A 135 19.09 -3.61 9.97
C THR A 135 19.14 -2.18 10.53
N LEU A 136 18.20 -1.32 10.15
CA LEU A 136 18.11 0.04 10.67
C LEU A 136 17.90 0.00 12.19
N THR A 137 16.93 -0.78 12.67
CA THR A 137 16.65 -0.88 14.12
C THR A 137 17.85 -1.43 14.91
N GLU A 138 18.59 -2.39 14.35
CA GLU A 138 19.81 -2.90 14.96
C GLU A 138 20.89 -1.80 15.06
N GLN A 139 21.12 -1.05 13.98
CA GLN A 139 22.11 0.03 13.98
C GLN A 139 21.71 1.17 14.91
N GLU A 140 20.43 1.52 15.00
CA GLU A 140 19.95 2.50 15.96
C GLU A 140 20.12 2.04 17.41
N GLY A 141 19.89 0.76 17.69
CA GLY A 141 20.19 0.15 18.98
C GLY A 141 21.67 0.29 19.35
N ARG A 142 22.57 -0.07 18.42
CA ARG A 142 24.03 0.06 18.62
C ARG A 142 24.45 1.52 18.82
N ARG A 143 23.91 2.44 18.01
CA ARG A 143 24.13 3.89 18.15
C ARG A 143 23.75 4.36 19.56
N ASN A 144 22.58 3.98 20.04
CA ASN A 144 22.08 4.43 21.35
C ASN A 144 22.96 3.90 22.51
N VAL A 145 23.42 2.64 22.43
CA VAL A 145 24.36 2.06 23.41
C VAL A 145 25.68 2.83 23.42
N LEU A 146 26.25 3.10 22.23
CA LEU A 146 27.48 3.87 22.11
C LEU A 146 27.33 5.29 22.66
N THR A 147 26.24 5.99 22.32
CA THR A 147 25.94 7.33 22.84
C THR A 147 25.85 7.32 24.36
N SER A 148 25.16 6.33 24.95
CA SER A 148 25.09 6.18 26.41
C SER A 148 26.47 5.95 27.03
N SER A 149 27.30 5.09 26.41
CA SER A 149 28.68 4.83 26.86
C SER A 149 29.55 6.08 26.80
N ILE A 150 29.45 6.86 25.72
CA ILE A 150 30.16 8.13 25.55
C ILE A 150 29.73 9.12 26.64
N ASN A 151 28.43 9.33 26.83
CA ASN A 151 27.92 10.24 27.87
C ASN A 151 28.37 9.82 29.28
N GLY A 152 28.35 8.51 29.58
CA GLY A 152 28.85 7.97 30.83
C GLY A 152 30.35 8.23 31.03
N LYS A 153 31.17 7.99 29.99
CA LYS A 153 32.62 8.28 30.02
C LYS A 153 32.90 9.78 30.17
N GLU A 154 32.17 10.65 29.47
CA GLU A 154 32.29 12.10 29.60
C GLU A 154 31.97 12.58 31.01
N GLN A 155 30.90 12.08 31.61
CA GLN A 155 30.54 12.42 32.99
C GLN A 155 31.64 11.95 33.97
N ARG A 156 32.19 10.75 33.76
CA ARG A 156 33.32 10.25 34.55
C ARG A 156 34.54 11.16 34.41
N LEU A 157 34.91 11.54 33.19
CA LEU A 157 36.03 12.46 32.92
C LEU A 157 35.83 13.83 33.56
N LYS A 158 34.62 14.42 33.45
CA LYS A 158 34.27 15.68 34.13
C LYS A 158 34.45 15.56 35.64
N SER A 159 33.98 14.46 36.24
CA SER A 159 34.12 14.22 37.68
C SER A 159 35.59 14.03 38.10
N LEU A 160 36.39 13.31 37.29
CA LEU A 160 37.78 13.04 37.57
C LEU A 160 38.61 14.32 37.47
N ARG A 161 38.38 15.13 36.44
CA ARG A 161 39.05 16.44 36.27
C ARG A 161 38.85 17.33 37.49
N SER A 162 37.62 17.40 38.01
CA SER A 162 37.33 18.16 39.24
C SER A 162 38.10 17.61 40.45
N LYS A 163 38.07 16.29 40.67
CA LYS A 163 38.82 15.65 41.77
C LYS A 163 40.33 15.86 41.68
N ILE A 164 40.91 15.73 40.48
CA ILE A 164 42.35 15.99 40.25
C ILE A 164 42.67 17.46 40.55
N SER A 165 41.84 18.41 40.11
CA SER A 165 42.04 19.84 40.42
C SER A 165 42.02 20.12 41.93
N SER A 166 41.13 19.47 42.68
CA SER A 166 41.10 19.56 44.14
C SER A 166 42.34 18.95 44.77
N LEU A 167 42.78 17.77 44.29
CA LEU A 167 43.99 17.11 44.77
C LEU A 167 45.24 17.95 44.50
N MET A 168 45.38 18.54 43.31
CA MET A 168 46.48 19.44 42.97
C MET A 168 46.53 20.64 43.91
N THR A 169 45.37 21.26 44.18
CA THR A 169 45.29 22.38 45.13
C THR A 169 45.69 21.96 46.55
N ALA A 170 45.25 20.78 47.00
CA ALA A 170 45.57 20.26 48.33
C ALA A 170 47.05 19.82 48.47
N ALA A 171 47.66 19.30 47.41
CA ALA A 171 49.05 18.84 47.39
C ALA A 171 50.06 19.98 47.24
N LYS A 172 49.64 21.16 46.75
CA LYS A 172 50.49 22.33 46.52
C LYS A 172 51.36 22.76 47.72
N PRO A 173 50.86 22.91 48.96
CA PRO A 173 51.71 23.30 50.10
C PRO A 173 52.77 22.24 50.44
N VAL A 174 52.46 20.96 50.25
CA VAL A 174 53.42 19.86 50.46
C VAL A 174 54.48 19.89 49.37
N GLN A 175 54.10 20.13 48.11
CA GLN A 175 55.04 20.30 47.00
C GLN A 175 56.00 21.47 47.25
N GLU A 176 55.48 22.62 47.70
CA GLU A 176 56.28 23.80 48.03
C GLU A 176 57.25 23.53 49.20
N ALA A 177 56.82 22.77 50.22
CA ALA A 177 57.65 22.40 51.36
C ALA A 177 58.75 21.39 51.04
N LEU A 178 58.49 20.43 50.14
CA LEU A 178 59.50 19.46 49.70
C LEU A 178 60.48 20.01 48.65
N GLY A 179 60.24 21.21 48.09
CA GLY A 179 61.12 21.80 47.06
C GLY A 179 61.16 21.01 45.74
N VAL A 180 60.21 20.10 45.53
CA VAL A 180 60.10 19.30 44.31
C VAL A 180 59.51 20.19 43.21
N GLY A 181 60.40 20.92 42.52
CA GLY A 181 60.08 21.58 41.27
C GLY A 181 59.60 20.55 40.24
N ASN A 182 58.90 21.01 39.19
CA ASN A 182 58.32 20.17 38.13
C ASN A 182 59.39 19.23 37.57
N ALA A 183 59.47 18.02 38.13
CA ALA A 183 60.52 17.07 37.80
C ALA A 183 60.45 16.76 36.32
N SER A 184 61.65 16.71 35.76
CA SER A 184 62.07 16.85 34.38
C SER A 184 61.16 16.17 33.37
N ALA A 185 61.04 16.83 32.22
CA ALA A 185 60.41 16.28 31.06
C ALA A 185 61.10 14.99 30.60
N SER A 186 60.52 13.84 30.95
CA SER A 186 60.65 12.65 30.12
C SER A 186 60.26 13.03 28.70
N SER A 187 61.09 12.64 27.73
CA SER A 187 60.89 12.93 26.32
C SER A 187 59.44 12.61 25.93
N ALA A 188 58.81 13.41 25.05
CA ALA A 188 57.43 13.20 24.64
C ALA A 188 57.18 11.76 24.13
N GLU A 189 58.22 11.14 23.56
CA GLU A 189 58.28 9.75 23.10
C GLU A 189 58.22 8.72 24.24
N GLN A 190 58.93 8.94 25.35
CA GLN A 190 58.85 8.05 26.52
C GLN A 190 57.49 8.12 27.21
N ARG A 191 56.83 9.29 27.19
CA ARG A 191 55.48 9.45 27.75
C ARG A 191 54.42 8.73 26.94
N SER A 192 54.53 8.74 25.61
CA SER A 192 53.62 7.97 24.76
C SER A 192 53.81 6.47 24.99
N LEU A 193 55.05 5.98 25.01
CA LEU A 193 55.37 4.57 25.31
C LEU A 193 54.91 4.14 26.71
N PHE A 194 55.03 5.01 27.72
CA PHE A 194 54.53 4.75 29.06
C PHE A 194 53.00 4.56 29.10
N SER A 195 52.26 5.30 28.28
CA SER A 195 50.79 5.16 28.22
C SER A 195 50.32 3.82 27.63
N LEU A 196 51.19 3.10 26.92
CA LEU A 196 50.93 1.77 26.37
C LEU A 196 51.30 0.64 27.33
N LEU A 197 51.96 0.94 28.47
CA LEU A 197 52.41 -0.08 29.39
C LEU A 197 51.26 -0.69 30.21
N PRO A 198 51.24 -2.02 30.41
CA PRO A 198 50.44 -2.66 31.44
C PRO A 198 50.70 -2.04 32.81
N HIS A 199 49.67 -2.02 33.66
CA HIS A 199 49.70 -1.32 34.94
C HIS A 199 50.91 -1.70 35.82
N ASP A 200 51.19 -2.99 35.95
CA ASP A 200 52.27 -3.48 36.83
C ASP A 200 53.66 -3.03 36.36
N LEU A 201 53.88 -2.98 35.05
CA LEU A 201 55.14 -2.48 34.46
C LEU A 201 55.26 -0.96 34.58
N SER A 202 54.13 -0.23 34.52
CA SER A 202 54.13 1.23 34.72
C SER A 202 54.59 1.60 36.14
N VAL A 203 54.16 0.83 37.14
CA VAL A 203 54.56 1.02 38.54
C VAL A 203 56.05 0.74 38.73
N LEU A 204 56.54 -0.37 38.17
CA LEU A 204 57.95 -0.75 38.24
C LEU A 204 58.84 0.29 37.55
N TYR A 205 58.42 0.82 36.40
CA TYR A 205 59.14 1.88 35.69
C TYR A 205 59.26 3.15 36.55
N VAL A 206 58.16 3.60 37.16
CA VAL A 206 58.16 4.79 38.03
C VAL A 206 59.05 4.58 39.26
N GLN A 207 58.99 3.39 39.87
CA GLN A 207 59.85 3.05 41.01
C GLN A 207 61.33 3.00 40.63
N ALA A 208 61.65 2.45 39.46
CA ALA A 208 63.01 2.36 38.97
C ALA A 208 63.57 3.75 38.62
N GLU A 209 62.78 4.64 37.99
CA GLU A 209 63.19 6.04 37.78
C GLU A 209 63.38 6.78 39.10
N ALA A 210 62.46 6.64 40.05
CA ALA A 210 62.59 7.27 41.36
C ALA A 210 63.87 6.78 42.09
N TYR A 211 64.20 5.49 41.99
CA TYR A 211 65.43 4.94 42.57
C TYR A 211 66.69 5.51 41.91
N ARG A 212 66.71 5.61 40.57
CA ARG A 212 67.81 6.24 39.82
C ARG A 212 68.05 7.68 40.27
N ASP A 213 66.98 8.45 40.41
CA ASP A 213 67.05 9.86 40.75
C ASP A 213 67.52 10.08 42.21
N ILE A 214 67.23 9.16 43.13
CA ILE A 214 67.66 9.23 44.55
C ILE A 214 69.13 8.83 44.73
N MET A 215 69.59 7.82 43.99
CA MET A 215 70.91 7.22 44.20
C MET A 215 72.05 7.92 43.44
N GLU A 216 71.76 8.88 42.55
CA GLU A 216 72.72 9.52 41.63
C GLU A 216 73.60 8.51 40.85
N ASP A 217 73.11 7.28 40.70
CA ASP A 217 73.90 6.16 40.22
C ASP A 217 73.96 6.17 38.68
N LEU A 218 75.09 6.63 38.12
CA LEU A 218 75.31 6.68 36.66
C LEU A 218 75.34 5.30 35.98
N THR A 219 75.26 4.21 36.74
CA THR A 219 75.35 2.83 36.24
C THR A 219 73.99 2.21 35.90
N PHE A 220 72.88 2.79 36.38
CA PHE A 220 71.54 2.23 36.19
C PHE A 220 70.75 2.99 35.11
N HIS A 221 70.63 2.39 33.93
CA HIS A 221 69.91 2.97 32.79
C HIS A 221 68.60 2.22 32.53
N ILE A 222 67.49 2.96 32.53
CA ILE A 222 66.17 2.44 32.18
C ILE A 222 65.77 3.09 30.85
N SER A 223 65.50 2.26 29.84
CA SER A 223 64.96 2.72 28.57
C SER A 223 63.78 1.88 28.13
N MET A 224 62.84 2.57 27.50
CA MET A 224 61.67 1.99 26.88
C MET A 224 61.86 2.08 25.38
N SER A 225 61.97 0.93 24.71
CA SER A 225 62.18 0.86 23.26
C SER A 225 61.07 0.03 22.62
N PRO A 226 60.46 0.49 21.53
CA PRO A 226 59.50 -0.33 20.80
C PRO A 226 60.22 -1.53 20.20
N ILE A 227 59.73 -2.74 20.50
CA ILE A 227 60.21 -3.95 19.85
C ILE A 227 59.52 -4.01 18.49
N PHE A 228 60.25 -3.65 17.43
CA PHE A 228 59.83 -3.96 16.07
C PHE A 228 60.02 -5.46 15.83
N ILE A 229 58.95 -6.22 15.99
CA ILE A 229 58.89 -7.61 15.51
C ILE A 229 58.68 -7.53 13.99
N PHE A 230 59.72 -7.85 13.22
CA PHE A 230 59.61 -8.10 11.77
C PHE A 230 58.92 -9.44 11.51
#